data_AF-A0A9P7P394-F1
#
_entry.id   AF-A0A9P7P394-F1
#
_cell.length_a   1.000
_cell.length_b   1.000
_cell.length_c   1.000
_cell.angle_alpha   90.00
_cell.angle_beta   90.00
_cell.angle_gamma   90.00
#
_symmetry.space_group_name_H-M   'P 1'
#
loop_
_entity.id
_entity.type
_entity.pdbx_description
1 polymer ?
#
loop_
_entity_poly.entity_id
_entity_poly.type
_entity_poly.pdbx_seq_one_letter_code
_entity_poly.pdbx_strand_id
1 'polypeptide(L)'
;MPGTAQTPALATQLSQSDPASVKGLARDIDDDGNCGGGSSSSSSSSGDKDGDGSAQNTFGSTRPTRRWNYKLVHGIVWDDVPILVQTDPLPAQKGGSGRAGDSQSSSPSLSGPSSGGHVASQPEDGPPARMNARQHLFNEQSIMRDMLLWEDKVLLRNYYNLFRIFYNCGPMLENVNIFFATKECKLVLRLADQYDALAVVRPCVEHHLLQFQSTLWKEIAKDAHGYFEFGYLARSKVIFKEALIHVVGRWCLFQNRPDLDVPDFVLDIAEGKVHELQGNISRVEDQLFRLSLTTEQGLRITPANDYLGWLVVSLFRQWLADNIKPQKLSAFNSESERDDGHHSDNNNEIIPSVVPSIFNTYRVYRTLGSDSPSAFLSHDNCEAFLALNPRLHTPENLVRFEKRMADLKALARDLVRPLLHNSLELDVTSANSFYEDEPFYFMCTTVEDDDIPWPLDPYIPFEW
;
A
#
# COMPACT_ATOMS: atom_id res chain seq x y z
N MET A 1 -32.87 -57.54 -15.18
CA MET A 1 -34.03 -57.51 -16.10
C MET A 1 -34.72 -56.16 -15.94
N PRO A 2 -35.01 -55.47 -17.04
CA PRO A 2 -34.66 -54.05 -17.20
C PRO A 2 -35.86 -53.19 -17.62
N GLY A 3 -35.63 -51.87 -17.67
CA GLY A 3 -36.43 -50.90 -18.40
C GLY A 3 -35.53 -49.69 -18.70
N THR A 4 -34.64 -49.72 -19.70
CA THR A 4 -34.86 -49.19 -21.07
C THR A 4 -35.85 -48.02 -21.07
N ALA A 5 -35.60 -46.79 -21.53
CA ALA A 5 -34.66 -46.20 -22.50
C ALA A 5 -35.50 -45.08 -23.13
N GLN A 6 -34.95 -43.87 -23.32
CA GLN A 6 -34.94 -43.14 -24.61
C GLN A 6 -34.60 -41.67 -24.42
N THR A 7 -33.40 -41.33 -24.87
CA THR A 7 -33.06 -40.07 -25.52
C THR A 7 -33.96 -39.87 -26.75
N PRO A 8 -34.17 -38.62 -27.19
CA PRO A 8 -33.64 -38.29 -28.51
C PRO A 8 -32.82 -37.01 -28.51
N ALA A 9 -31.78 -37.05 -29.34
CA ALA A 9 -30.93 -35.93 -29.72
C ALA A 9 -31.39 -35.33 -31.07
N LEU A 10 -30.87 -34.13 -31.35
CA LEU A 10 -30.68 -33.45 -32.65
C LEU A 10 -31.83 -32.64 -33.27
N ALA A 11 -31.67 -31.31 -33.27
CA ALA A 11 -31.23 -30.50 -34.43
C ALA A 11 -31.35 -29.00 -34.08
N THR A 12 -30.25 -28.24 -33.97
CA THR A 12 -29.61 -27.43 -35.04
C THR A 12 -30.42 -26.20 -35.49
N GLN A 13 -30.09 -25.01 -34.96
CA GLN A 13 -29.96 -23.71 -35.66
C GLN A 13 -29.09 -22.81 -34.75
N LEU A 14 -27.82 -22.48 -35.03
CA LEU A 14 -27.26 -21.57 -36.05
C LEU A 14 -27.98 -20.22 -36.15
N SER A 15 -27.46 -19.22 -35.42
CA SER A 15 -27.52 -17.81 -35.86
C SER A 15 -26.27 -17.08 -35.35
N GLN A 16 -25.21 -17.15 -36.17
CA GLN A 16 -24.23 -16.07 -36.30
C GLN A 16 -24.92 -14.88 -36.98
N SER A 17 -24.65 -13.68 -36.52
CA SER A 17 -24.87 -12.46 -37.29
C SER A 17 -23.86 -11.39 -36.88
N ASP A 18 -22.87 -11.22 -37.75
CA ASP A 18 -22.01 -10.05 -37.96
C ASP A 18 -21.99 -9.84 -39.49
N PRO A 19 -21.53 -8.71 -40.06
CA PRO A 19 -21.49 -7.33 -39.58
C PRO A 19 -22.13 -6.35 -40.62
N ALA A 20 -22.53 -5.15 -40.22
CA ALA A 20 -22.96 -4.11 -41.17
C ALA A 20 -22.15 -2.82 -41.02
N SER A 21 -21.20 -2.70 -41.95
CA SER A 21 -20.46 -1.50 -42.32
C SER A 21 -21.36 -0.51 -43.07
N VAL A 22 -21.41 0.76 -42.63
CA VAL A 22 -21.73 1.90 -43.51
C VAL A 22 -20.78 3.05 -43.21
N LYS A 23 -19.95 3.35 -44.22
CA LYS A 23 -19.08 4.52 -44.36
C LYS A 23 -19.89 5.76 -44.74
N GLY A 24 -19.41 6.91 -44.28
CA GLY A 24 -19.07 8.04 -45.16
C GLY A 24 -20.03 9.21 -45.20
N LEU A 25 -19.55 10.38 -44.74
CA LEU A 25 -19.53 11.60 -45.54
C LEU A 25 -18.58 12.63 -44.90
N ALA A 26 -17.38 12.68 -45.45
CA ALA A 26 -16.49 13.82 -45.37
C ALA A 26 -17.01 14.94 -46.30
N ARG A 27 -16.76 16.19 -45.91
CA ARG A 27 -16.57 17.29 -46.87
C ARG A 27 -15.30 18.05 -46.48
N ASP A 28 -14.33 17.91 -47.37
CA ASP A 28 -13.24 18.86 -47.61
C ASP A 28 -13.79 20.26 -47.88
N ILE A 29 -12.98 21.28 -47.55
CA ILE A 29 -12.52 22.34 -48.46
C ILE A 29 -11.32 23.02 -47.78
N ASP A 30 -10.15 22.72 -48.34
CA ASP A 30 -9.04 23.60 -48.75
C ASP A 30 -8.70 24.82 -47.87
N ASP A 31 -7.49 24.92 -47.30
CA ASP A 31 -6.18 25.22 -47.93
C ASP A 31 -5.86 26.73 -47.81
N ASP A 32 -4.55 27.01 -47.82
CA ASP A 32 -3.85 28.27 -47.55
C ASP A 32 -3.81 28.68 -46.07
N GLY A 33 -2.67 28.75 -45.39
CA GLY A 33 -1.32 28.86 -45.89
C GLY A 33 -0.55 29.86 -45.04
N ASN A 34 0.39 29.33 -44.27
CA ASN A 34 1.74 29.84 -44.14
C ASN A 34 2.11 30.92 -43.09
N CYS A 35 3.23 30.63 -42.43
CA CYS A 35 4.20 31.50 -41.73
C CYS A 35 3.72 32.20 -40.45
N GLY A 36 4.22 31.87 -39.27
CA GLY A 36 5.63 31.97 -38.86
C GLY A 36 5.68 33.06 -37.78
N GLY A 37 5.93 32.77 -36.51
CA GLY A 37 7.27 32.50 -35.97
C GLY A 37 7.79 33.76 -35.25
N GLY A 38 8.29 33.61 -34.03
CA GLY A 38 9.26 34.54 -33.45
C GLY A 38 8.74 35.60 -32.47
N SER A 39 8.75 35.20 -31.20
CA SER A 39 9.45 35.85 -30.09
C SER A 39 9.83 37.35 -30.15
N SER A 40 9.61 37.95 -28.97
CA SER A 40 10.53 38.84 -28.24
C SER A 40 10.47 40.36 -28.46
N SER A 41 9.98 40.99 -27.38
CA SER A 41 10.67 42.02 -26.58
C SER A 41 10.73 43.47 -27.04
N SER A 42 10.31 44.28 -26.07
CA SER A 42 10.96 45.51 -25.56
C SER A 42 10.46 46.86 -26.06
N SER A 43 9.98 47.65 -25.06
CA SER A 43 10.25 49.07 -24.80
C SER A 43 9.84 50.09 -25.87
N SER A 44 9.19 51.22 -25.62
CA SER A 44 9.20 52.11 -24.45
C SER A 44 8.20 53.26 -24.66
N SER A 45 7.76 53.84 -23.54
CA SER A 45 7.55 55.27 -23.28
C SER A 45 6.82 56.14 -24.32
N SER A 46 5.62 56.61 -23.97
CA SER A 46 5.37 58.03 -23.66
C SER A 46 3.95 58.19 -23.11
N GLY A 47 3.83 58.89 -21.99
CA GLY A 47 2.55 59.15 -21.35
C GLY A 47 1.79 60.28 -22.03
N ASP A 48 0.47 60.31 -21.79
CA ASP A 48 -0.25 61.53 -21.50
C ASP A 48 -1.47 61.22 -20.63
N LYS A 49 -1.70 62.13 -19.69
CA LYS A 49 -2.81 62.14 -18.74
C LYS A 49 -4.08 62.56 -19.47
N ASP A 50 -5.22 61.99 -19.08
CA ASP A 50 -6.33 62.76 -18.51
C ASP A 50 -7.44 61.79 -18.07
N GLY A 51 -7.97 62.06 -16.88
CA GLY A 51 -8.96 61.22 -16.23
C GLY A 51 -10.38 61.51 -16.70
N ASP A 52 -11.25 60.51 -16.55
CA ASP A 52 -12.58 60.77 -16.01
C ASP A 52 -13.06 59.55 -15.22
N GLY A 53 -13.63 59.84 -14.06
CA GLY A 53 -14.02 58.87 -13.06
C GLY A 53 -15.36 58.23 -13.37
N SER A 54 -15.49 56.94 -13.05
CA SER A 54 -16.80 56.37 -12.70
C SER A 54 -16.62 55.50 -11.47
N ALA A 55 -16.81 56.15 -10.32
CA ALA A 55 -16.92 55.48 -9.03
C ALA A 55 -18.26 54.73 -8.97
N GLN A 56 -18.21 53.40 -8.95
CA GLN A 56 -19.33 52.58 -8.50
C GLN A 56 -19.04 52.02 -7.10
N ASN A 57 -19.59 52.74 -6.12
CA ASN A 57 -20.25 52.25 -4.91
C ASN A 57 -19.65 51.02 -4.20
N THR A 58 -18.64 51.29 -3.39
CA THR A 58 -18.31 50.49 -2.21
C THR A 58 -19.38 50.70 -1.14
N PHE A 59 -20.45 49.88 -1.14
CA PHE A 59 -21.27 49.74 0.05
C PHE A 59 -20.47 48.98 1.10
N GLY A 60 -19.88 49.75 2.03
CA GLY A 60 -19.20 49.24 3.20
C GLY A 60 -20.13 48.40 4.06
N SER A 61 -19.96 47.08 3.98
CA SER A 61 -20.45 46.15 5.00
C SER A 61 -19.56 46.28 6.23
N THR A 62 -19.86 47.23 7.11
CA THR A 62 -19.34 47.26 8.49
C THR A 62 -20.07 46.22 9.34
N ARG A 63 -20.13 44.96 8.87
CA ARG A 63 -20.31 43.84 9.79
C ARG A 63 -18.96 43.61 10.47
N PRO A 64 -18.89 43.57 11.81
CA PRO A 64 -17.66 43.17 12.46
C PRO A 64 -17.28 41.81 11.90
N THR A 65 -16.10 41.70 11.28
CA THR A 65 -15.55 40.42 10.86
C THR A 65 -15.39 39.59 12.13
N ARG A 66 -16.39 38.76 12.42
CA ARG A 66 -16.32 37.78 13.51
C ARG A 66 -15.18 36.85 13.15
N ARG A 67 -14.00 37.13 13.69
CA ARG A 67 -12.86 36.24 13.58
C ARG A 67 -13.13 35.08 14.53
N TRP A 68 -13.46 33.94 13.97
CA TRP A 68 -13.65 32.70 14.72
C TRP A 68 -12.30 32.33 15.33
N ASN A 69 -12.26 32.20 16.66
CA ASN A 69 -11.08 31.79 17.38
C ASN A 69 -11.25 30.34 17.80
N TYR A 70 -10.28 29.49 17.48
CA TYR A 70 -10.30 28.09 17.85
C TYR A 70 -9.18 27.81 18.85
N LYS A 71 -9.47 26.97 19.84
CA LYS A 71 -8.47 26.49 20.80
C LYS A 71 -8.52 24.98 20.86
N LEU A 72 -7.34 24.36 20.91
CA LEU A 72 -7.24 22.94 21.17
C LEU A 72 -7.54 22.70 22.65
N VAL A 73 -8.53 21.86 22.92
CA VAL A 73 -8.95 21.52 24.28
C VAL A 73 -8.62 20.05 24.53
N HIS A 74 -7.80 19.79 25.53
CA HIS A 74 -7.50 18.45 26.03
C HIS A 74 -8.57 18.02 27.02
N GLY A 75 -9.02 16.77 26.95
CA GLY A 75 -9.99 16.24 27.89
C GLY A 75 -9.44 16.11 29.32
N ILE A 76 -10.27 15.59 30.21
CA ILE A 76 -10.00 15.54 31.65
C ILE A 76 -9.16 14.28 31.98
N VAL A 77 -9.32 13.22 31.18
CA VAL A 77 -8.61 11.95 31.28
C VAL A 77 -7.36 11.99 30.39
N TRP A 78 -6.30 11.26 30.81
CA TRP A 78 -5.01 11.25 30.12
C TRP A 78 -5.09 10.80 28.65
N ASP A 79 -5.99 9.85 28.36
CA ASP A 79 -6.23 9.29 27.02
C ASP A 79 -7.31 10.03 26.20
N ASP A 80 -7.84 11.14 26.70
CA ASP A 80 -8.82 11.91 25.93
C ASP A 80 -8.16 12.54 24.69
N VAL A 81 -8.79 12.31 23.53
CA VAL A 81 -8.34 12.88 22.25
C VAL A 81 -8.56 14.40 22.27
N PRO A 82 -7.53 15.23 21.98
CA PRO A 82 -7.69 16.67 21.97
C PRO A 82 -8.58 17.12 20.79
N ILE A 83 -9.57 17.96 21.09
CA ILE A 83 -10.54 18.44 20.10
C ILE A 83 -10.38 19.94 19.90
N LEU A 84 -10.49 20.39 18.64
CA LEU A 84 -10.47 21.80 18.32
C LEU A 84 -11.85 22.42 18.59
N VAL A 85 -11.93 23.26 19.62
CA VAL A 85 -13.19 23.89 20.04
C VAL A 85 -13.20 25.36 19.64
N GLN A 86 -14.32 25.78 19.08
CA GLN A 86 -14.56 27.19 18.81
C GLN A 86 -14.77 27.95 20.13
N THR A 87 -14.02 29.03 20.29
CA THR A 87 -14.17 29.97 21.41
C THR A 87 -14.86 31.23 20.94
N ASP A 88 -15.71 31.79 21.79
CA ASP A 88 -16.37 33.07 21.49
C ASP A 88 -15.30 34.16 21.29
N PRO A 89 -15.42 34.99 20.24
CA PRO A 89 -14.57 36.16 20.12
C PRO A 89 -14.88 37.05 21.32
N LEU A 90 -13.91 37.18 22.24
CA LEU A 90 -13.97 38.17 23.32
C LEU A 90 -14.38 39.51 22.70
N PRO A 91 -15.40 40.20 23.24
CA PRO A 91 -15.85 41.46 22.67
C PRO A 91 -14.64 42.39 22.64
N ALA A 92 -14.28 42.86 21.44
CA ALA A 92 -13.16 43.76 21.24
C ALA A 92 -13.27 44.90 22.26
N GLN A 93 -12.37 44.90 23.24
CA GLN A 93 -12.27 45.98 24.21
C GLN A 93 -11.92 47.22 23.40
N LYS A 94 -12.91 48.08 23.18
CA LYS A 94 -12.78 49.33 22.45
C LYS A 94 -11.80 50.18 23.27
N GLY A 95 -10.54 50.18 22.87
CA GLY A 95 -9.48 51.00 23.46
C GLY A 95 -9.83 52.47 23.28
N GLY A 96 -10.52 53.04 24.26
CA GLY A 96 -10.82 54.46 24.33
C GLY A 96 -9.56 55.22 24.70
N SER A 97 -8.84 55.68 23.68
CA SER A 97 -7.92 56.81 23.82
C SER A 97 -8.75 58.05 24.13
N GLY A 98 -8.49 58.66 25.28
CA GLY A 98 -9.22 59.83 25.75
C GLY A 98 -8.99 61.07 24.88
N ARG A 99 -10.08 61.78 24.61
CA ARG A 99 -10.04 63.24 24.53
C ARG A 99 -11.44 63.82 24.75
N ALA A 100 -11.51 64.74 25.71
CA ALA A 100 -12.68 65.51 26.07
C ALA A 100 -13.20 66.36 24.90
N GLY A 101 -14.51 66.54 24.85
CA GLY A 101 -15.21 67.45 23.94
C GLY A 101 -16.71 67.28 24.10
N ASP A 102 -17.34 68.29 24.68
CA ASP A 102 -18.73 68.35 25.10
C ASP A 102 -19.76 68.09 23.99
N SER A 103 -20.88 67.43 24.34
CA SER A 103 -22.26 67.92 24.12
C SER A 103 -23.29 66.77 24.16
N GLN A 104 -24.09 66.79 25.23
CA GLN A 104 -25.52 66.49 25.33
C GLN A 104 -26.15 65.38 24.46
N SER A 105 -26.68 64.35 25.13
CA SER A 105 -28.14 64.26 25.33
C SER A 105 -28.44 63.26 26.45
N SER A 106 -29.16 63.70 27.49
CA SER A 106 -29.63 62.86 28.57
C SER A 106 -31.10 63.11 28.81
N SER A 107 -31.79 61.99 29.10
CA SER A 107 -33.13 61.85 29.73
C SER A 107 -34.24 61.47 28.74
N PRO A 108 -35.19 60.56 29.12
CA PRO A 108 -35.70 60.42 30.48
C PRO A 108 -35.67 59.03 31.11
N SER A 109 -35.74 59.10 32.43
CA SER A 109 -35.84 58.05 33.45
C SER A 109 -37.30 57.69 33.77
N LEU A 110 -37.42 56.66 34.62
CA LEU A 110 -38.49 56.34 35.61
C LEU A 110 -39.41 55.18 35.23
N SER A 111 -39.40 53.97 35.84
CA SER A 111 -39.19 53.45 37.21
C SER A 111 -40.48 53.22 38.01
N GLY A 112 -40.54 52.06 38.68
CA GLY A 112 -41.13 51.86 40.01
C GLY A 112 -41.45 50.40 40.37
N PRO A 113 -41.38 49.96 41.65
CA PRO A 113 -40.55 50.47 42.75
C PRO A 113 -39.90 49.40 43.69
N SER A 114 -38.79 49.80 44.34
CA SER A 114 -38.39 49.62 45.76
C SER A 114 -38.41 48.23 46.45
N SER A 115 -37.25 47.76 46.95
CA SER A 115 -36.82 47.99 48.35
C SER A 115 -35.49 47.29 48.73
N GLY A 116 -34.54 48.07 49.29
CA GLY A 116 -33.77 47.72 50.48
C GLY A 116 -32.60 46.72 50.42
N GLY A 117 -31.38 47.21 50.72
CA GLY A 117 -30.36 46.41 51.40
C GLY A 117 -28.98 46.40 50.76
N HIS A 118 -28.04 47.18 51.31
CA HIS A 118 -26.61 47.02 51.08
C HIS A 118 -26.13 45.69 51.68
N VAL A 119 -25.66 44.76 50.84
CA VAL A 119 -24.74 43.68 51.24
C VAL A 119 -23.64 43.65 50.18
N ALA A 120 -22.40 43.88 50.63
CA ALA A 120 -21.22 43.66 49.82
C ALA A 120 -21.07 42.15 49.57
N SER A 121 -21.47 41.68 48.40
CA SER A 121 -21.17 40.33 47.93
C SER A 121 -19.72 40.28 47.47
N GLN A 122 -18.87 39.64 48.26
CA GLN A 122 -17.59 39.11 47.81
C GLN A 122 -17.81 38.21 46.58
N PRO A 123 -16.83 38.11 45.67
CA PRO A 123 -16.84 37.03 44.70
C PRO A 123 -16.62 35.72 45.47
N GLU A 124 -17.63 34.86 45.51
CA GLU A 124 -17.43 33.49 45.97
C GLU A 124 -16.44 32.81 45.03
N ASP A 125 -15.32 32.36 45.61
CA ASP A 125 -14.37 31.46 44.99
C ASP A 125 -15.11 30.18 44.57
N GLY A 126 -15.48 30.12 43.29
CA GLY A 126 -15.83 28.84 42.66
C GLY A 126 -14.66 27.86 42.78
N PRO A 127 -14.93 26.55 42.87
CA PRO A 127 -13.86 25.56 43.03
C PRO A 127 -12.81 25.75 41.92
N PRO A 128 -11.51 25.68 42.24
CA PRO A 128 -10.45 25.92 41.26
C PRO A 128 -10.66 24.99 40.07
N ALA A 129 -10.55 25.55 38.86
CA ALA A 129 -10.58 24.78 37.62
C ALA A 129 -9.65 23.57 37.79
N ARG A 130 -10.23 22.38 37.89
CA ARG A 130 -9.47 21.15 38.16
C ARG A 130 -8.57 20.94 36.96
N MET A 131 -7.27 21.18 37.14
CA MET A 131 -6.25 20.89 36.12
C MET A 131 -6.40 19.43 35.69
N ASN A 132 -6.50 19.18 34.39
CA ASN A 132 -6.52 17.82 33.86
C ASN A 132 -5.14 17.16 34.07
N ALA A 133 -5.09 15.83 33.97
CA ALA A 133 -3.86 15.07 34.20
C ALA A 133 -2.70 15.52 33.29
N ARG A 134 -3.02 15.92 32.04
CA ARG A 134 -2.07 16.51 31.07
C ARG A 134 -1.51 17.86 31.54
N GLN A 135 -2.32 18.76 32.08
CA GLN A 135 -1.85 20.03 32.66
C GLN A 135 -0.94 19.81 33.89
N HIS A 136 -1.21 18.77 34.69
CA HIS A 136 -0.39 18.44 35.85
C HIS A 136 1.03 17.99 35.43
N LEU A 137 1.12 17.05 34.49
CA LEU A 137 2.42 16.61 33.96
C LEU A 137 3.14 17.70 33.14
N PHE A 138 2.39 18.54 32.42
CA PHE A 138 2.93 19.71 31.73
C PHE A 138 3.65 20.68 32.67
N ASN A 139 3.21 20.77 33.93
CA ASN A 139 3.80 21.66 34.93
C ASN A 139 4.97 21.04 35.72
N GLU A 140 5.05 19.72 35.83
CA GLU A 140 6.05 19.05 36.69
C GLU A 140 7.32 18.60 35.95
N GLN A 141 7.27 18.29 34.65
CA GLN A 141 8.41 17.70 33.93
C GLN A 141 8.72 18.40 32.58
N SER A 142 9.91 18.98 32.45
CA SER A 142 10.32 19.76 31.27
C SER A 142 10.31 18.95 29.96
N ILE A 143 10.75 17.68 30.00
CA ILE A 143 10.81 16.81 28.81
C ILE A 143 9.39 16.45 28.33
N MET A 144 8.48 16.16 29.25
CA MET A 144 7.08 15.87 28.93
C MET A 144 6.36 17.09 28.34
N ARG A 145 6.69 18.30 28.84
CA ARG A 145 6.15 19.56 28.29
C ARG A 145 6.53 19.75 26.82
N ASP A 146 7.79 19.54 26.48
CA ASP A 146 8.26 19.72 25.10
C ASP A 146 7.65 18.70 24.14
N MET A 147 7.48 17.45 24.61
CA MET A 147 6.79 16.40 23.84
C MET A 147 5.32 16.73 23.59
N LEU A 148 4.57 17.17 24.61
CA LEU A 148 3.16 17.57 24.47
C LEU A 148 2.99 18.78 23.53
N LEU A 149 3.88 19.77 23.62
CA LEU A 149 3.87 20.92 22.70
C LEU A 149 4.14 20.51 21.26
N TRP A 150 4.98 19.50 21.04
CA TRP A 150 5.23 18.94 19.71
C TRP A 150 3.98 18.22 19.18
N GLU A 151 3.34 17.38 19.97
CA GLU A 151 2.10 16.70 19.62
C GLU A 151 0.98 17.69 19.27
N ASP A 152 0.81 18.75 20.06
CA ASP A 152 -0.17 19.80 19.80
C ASP A 152 0.10 20.52 18.47
N LYS A 153 1.36 20.80 18.13
CA LYS A 153 1.74 21.39 16.84
C LYS A 153 1.40 20.46 15.68
N VAL A 154 1.67 19.17 15.81
CA VAL A 154 1.34 18.16 14.79
C VAL A 154 -0.17 18.07 14.61
N LEU A 155 -0.94 18.03 15.70
CA LEU A 155 -2.39 17.97 15.63
C LEU A 155 -3.01 19.23 15.02
N LEU A 156 -2.53 20.42 15.40
CA LEU A 156 -2.94 21.68 14.78
C LEU A 156 -2.62 21.72 13.29
N ARG A 157 -1.48 21.17 12.86
CA ARG A 157 -1.15 21.00 11.44
C ARG A 157 -2.15 20.08 10.73
N ASN A 158 -2.56 18.98 11.36
CA ASN A 158 -3.55 18.07 10.80
C ASN A 158 -4.92 18.73 10.65
N TYR A 159 -5.38 19.49 11.66
CA TYR A 159 -6.60 20.30 11.55
C TYR A 159 -6.50 21.32 10.41
N TYR A 160 -5.35 21.99 10.29
CA TYR A 160 -5.13 22.92 9.19
C TYR A 160 -5.22 22.24 7.82
N ASN A 161 -4.60 21.06 7.67
CA ASN A 161 -4.67 20.27 6.44
C ASN A 161 -6.10 19.77 6.16
N LEU A 162 -6.85 19.34 7.18
CA LEU A 162 -8.25 18.95 7.06
C LEU A 162 -9.11 20.12 6.52
N PHE A 163 -8.97 21.31 7.11
CA PHE A 163 -9.68 22.50 6.62
C PHE A 163 -9.26 22.87 5.21
N ARG A 164 -7.97 22.80 4.88
CA ARG A 164 -7.52 23.05 3.50
C ARG A 164 -8.27 22.15 2.52
N ILE A 165 -8.34 20.85 2.80
CA ILE A 165 -9.06 19.90 1.94
C ILE A 165 -10.55 20.28 1.82
N PHE A 166 -11.22 20.61 2.93
CA PHE A 166 -12.64 21.03 2.90
C PHE A 166 -12.87 22.31 2.08
N TYR A 167 -11.91 23.23 2.06
CA TYR A 167 -11.95 24.44 1.24
C TYR A 167 -11.31 24.25 -0.14
N ASN A 168 -11.15 23.01 -0.61
CA ASN A 168 -10.55 22.65 -1.90
C ASN A 168 -9.17 23.29 -2.13
N CYS A 169 -8.40 23.44 -1.06
CA CYS A 169 -7.01 23.85 -1.07
C CYS A 169 -6.15 22.60 -0.90
N GLY A 170 -5.10 22.43 -1.71
CA GLY A 170 -4.17 21.30 -1.55
C GLY A 170 -3.60 21.26 -0.12
N PRO A 171 -3.48 20.10 0.54
CA PRO A 171 -2.93 20.04 1.89
C PRO A 171 -1.43 20.34 1.88
N MET A 172 -0.88 20.76 3.03
CA MET A 172 0.55 20.94 3.20
C MET A 172 1.14 19.65 3.78
N LEU A 173 1.30 18.66 2.91
CA LEU A 173 1.91 17.37 3.24
C LEU A 173 3.33 17.31 2.71
N GLU A 174 4.17 16.54 3.40
CA GLU A 174 5.53 16.21 2.96
C GLU A 174 5.53 15.56 1.56
N ASN A 175 6.39 16.05 0.66
CA ASN A 175 6.43 15.63 -0.75
C ASN A 175 7.79 15.09 -1.19
N VAL A 176 8.81 15.13 -0.32
CA VAL A 176 10.14 14.61 -0.63
C VAL A 176 10.33 13.22 -0.03
N ASN A 177 10.01 13.07 1.26
CA ASN A 177 10.24 11.83 1.98
C ASN A 177 8.94 11.07 2.21
N ILE A 178 8.79 9.95 1.51
CA ILE A 178 7.61 9.08 1.58
C ILE A 178 7.29 8.60 3.00
N PHE A 179 8.29 8.28 3.82
CA PHE A 179 8.04 7.78 5.17
C PHE A 179 7.33 8.84 6.03
N PHE A 180 7.77 10.09 5.92
CA PHE A 180 7.11 11.21 6.60
C PHE A 180 5.75 11.54 5.95
N ALA A 181 5.66 11.51 4.62
CA ALA A 181 4.41 11.72 3.90
C ALA A 181 3.32 10.73 4.30
N THR A 182 3.63 9.43 4.35
CA THR A 182 2.70 8.37 4.76
C THR A 182 2.26 8.56 6.22
N LYS A 183 3.18 8.95 7.12
CA LYS A 183 2.84 9.27 8.52
C LYS A 183 1.88 10.45 8.61
N GLU A 184 2.16 11.56 7.94
CA GLU A 184 1.27 12.72 7.91
C GLU A 184 -0.11 12.38 7.32
N CYS A 185 -0.14 11.63 6.22
CA CYS A 185 -1.36 11.14 5.60
C CYS A 185 -2.19 10.28 6.56
N LYS A 186 -1.57 9.33 7.28
CA LYS A 186 -2.26 8.46 8.26
C LYS A 186 -2.86 9.31 9.39
N LEU A 187 -2.17 10.35 9.86
CA LEU A 187 -2.70 11.25 10.88
C LEU A 187 -3.88 12.09 10.38
N VAL A 188 -3.82 12.61 9.16
CA VAL A 188 -4.93 13.38 8.56
C VAL A 188 -6.15 12.48 8.32
N LEU A 189 -5.95 11.24 7.86
CA LEU A 189 -7.03 10.26 7.70
C LEU A 189 -7.69 9.91 9.04
N ARG A 190 -6.89 9.61 10.08
CA ARG A 190 -7.42 9.34 11.43
C ARG A 190 -8.20 10.52 11.99
N LEU A 191 -7.73 11.74 11.77
CA LEU A 191 -8.47 12.94 12.16
C LEU A 191 -9.79 13.03 11.37
N ALA A 192 -9.76 12.82 10.05
CA ALA A 192 -10.95 12.87 9.22
C ALA A 192 -11.99 11.80 9.60
N ASP A 193 -11.55 10.60 10.01
CA ASP A 193 -12.41 9.53 10.53
C ASP A 193 -13.21 9.97 11.76
N GLN A 194 -12.57 10.69 12.70
CA GLN A 194 -13.25 11.24 13.89
C GLN A 194 -14.39 12.22 13.56
N TYR A 195 -14.34 12.85 12.38
CA TYR A 195 -15.34 13.81 11.90
C TYR A 195 -16.22 13.24 10.78
N ASP A 196 -16.17 11.92 10.53
CA ASP A 196 -16.88 11.24 9.43
C ASP A 196 -16.63 11.92 8.05
N ALA A 197 -15.39 12.35 7.84
CA ALA A 197 -14.97 13.16 6.71
C ALA A 197 -14.06 12.41 5.73
N LEU A 198 -13.91 11.09 5.92
CA LEU A 198 -13.01 10.26 5.11
C LEU A 198 -13.34 10.31 3.62
N ALA A 199 -14.61 10.38 3.24
CA ALA A 199 -15.02 10.44 1.83
C ALA A 199 -14.43 11.66 1.09
N VAL A 200 -14.22 12.77 1.79
CA VAL A 200 -13.65 14.01 1.22
C VAL A 200 -12.13 13.97 1.21
N VAL A 201 -11.52 13.37 2.24
CA VAL A 201 -10.07 13.41 2.47
C VAL A 201 -9.32 12.33 1.70
N ARG A 202 -9.90 11.14 1.57
CA ARG A 202 -9.27 9.97 0.94
C ARG A 202 -8.75 10.23 -0.48
N PRO A 203 -9.52 10.82 -1.43
CA PRO A 203 -9.01 11.06 -2.79
C PRO A 203 -7.79 11.96 -2.82
N CYS A 204 -7.74 12.97 -1.94
CA CYS A 204 -6.60 13.87 -1.84
C CYS A 204 -5.35 13.17 -1.31
N VAL A 205 -5.51 12.31 -0.30
CA VAL A 205 -4.42 11.55 0.30
C VAL A 205 -3.88 10.50 -0.68
N GLU A 206 -4.76 9.78 -1.36
CA GLU A 206 -4.38 8.82 -2.39
C GLU A 206 -3.60 9.51 -3.52
N HIS A 207 -4.13 10.62 -4.04
CA HIS A 207 -3.45 11.37 -5.09
C HIS A 207 -2.04 11.82 -4.66
N HIS A 208 -1.88 12.30 -3.43
CA HIS A 208 -0.59 12.71 -2.89
C HIS A 208 0.41 11.54 -2.82
N LEU A 209 0.00 10.37 -2.35
CA LEU A 209 0.89 9.23 -2.25
C LEU A 209 1.26 8.61 -3.60
N LEU A 210 0.32 8.55 -4.54
CA LEU A 210 0.58 8.02 -5.88
C LEU A 210 1.61 8.86 -6.65
N GLN A 211 1.84 10.13 -6.28
CA GLN A 211 2.91 10.96 -6.87
C GLN A 211 4.32 10.43 -6.58
N PHE A 212 4.53 9.61 -5.54
CA PHE A 212 5.83 9.01 -5.24
C PHE A 212 6.21 7.86 -6.19
N GLN A 213 5.27 7.35 -6.99
CA GLN A 213 5.47 6.36 -8.05
C GLN A 213 6.31 5.15 -7.56
N SER A 214 7.42 4.84 -8.24
CA SER A 214 8.30 3.69 -7.91
C SER A 214 8.82 3.70 -6.47
N THR A 215 8.91 4.86 -5.82
CA THR A 215 9.34 4.96 -4.42
C THR A 215 8.25 4.42 -3.48
N LEU A 216 6.98 4.62 -3.82
CA LEU A 216 5.83 4.09 -3.07
C LEU A 216 5.85 2.57 -3.05
N TRP A 217 5.96 1.95 -4.22
CA TRP A 217 5.93 0.50 -4.35
C TRP A 217 7.10 -0.16 -3.60
N LYS A 218 8.29 0.45 -3.64
CA LYS A 218 9.46 -0.03 -2.85
C LYS A 218 9.22 0.04 -1.35
N GLU A 219 8.56 1.09 -0.86
CA GLU A 219 8.24 1.18 0.57
C GLU A 219 7.13 0.21 0.98
N ILE A 220 6.14 -0.03 0.12
CA ILE A 220 5.10 -1.06 0.35
C ILE A 220 5.75 -2.44 0.47
N ALA A 221 6.70 -2.76 -0.41
CA ALA A 221 7.43 -4.03 -0.35
C ALA A 221 8.23 -4.20 0.95
N LYS A 222 8.71 -3.10 1.56
CA LYS A 222 9.41 -3.11 2.86
C LYS A 222 8.43 -3.28 4.02
N ASP A 223 7.40 -2.42 4.10
CA ASP A 223 6.41 -2.38 5.20
C ASP A 223 5.00 -2.75 4.72
N ALA A 224 4.84 -3.98 4.21
CA ALA A 224 3.56 -4.45 3.68
C ALA A 224 2.41 -4.36 4.70
N HIS A 225 2.69 -4.61 5.97
CA HIS A 225 1.69 -4.58 7.04
C HIS A 225 1.15 -3.15 7.26
N GLY A 226 2.06 -2.17 7.41
CA GLY A 226 1.66 -0.77 7.61
C GLY A 226 0.91 -0.21 6.40
N TYR A 227 1.30 -0.58 5.18
CA TYR A 227 0.62 -0.16 3.96
C TYR A 227 -0.70 -0.91 3.71
N PHE A 228 -0.87 -2.12 4.24
CA PHE A 228 -2.15 -2.84 4.18
C PHE A 228 -3.21 -2.14 5.04
N GLU A 229 -2.88 -1.81 6.29
CA GLU A 229 -3.74 -1.00 7.17
C GLU A 229 -4.05 0.36 6.54
N PHE A 230 -3.01 1.01 5.99
CA PHE A 230 -3.15 2.31 5.36
C PHE A 230 -4.06 2.25 4.13
N GLY A 231 -3.85 1.28 3.24
CA GLY A 231 -4.64 1.08 2.03
C GLY A 231 -6.12 0.88 2.37
N TYR A 232 -6.40 0.14 3.45
CA TYR A 232 -7.75 -0.03 3.99
C TYR A 232 -8.36 1.30 4.49
N LEU A 233 -7.65 2.04 5.34
CA LEU A 233 -8.12 3.32 5.88
C LEU A 233 -8.35 4.36 4.77
N ALA A 234 -7.42 4.44 3.82
CA ALA A 234 -7.46 5.34 2.68
C ALA A 234 -8.48 4.91 1.61
N ARG A 235 -8.97 3.66 1.64
CA ARG A 235 -9.72 3.01 0.55
C ARG A 235 -9.02 3.11 -0.81
N SER A 236 -7.69 3.15 -0.81
CA SER A 236 -6.91 3.15 -2.06
C SER A 236 -6.80 1.73 -2.57
N LYS A 237 -7.51 1.43 -3.67
CA LYS A 237 -7.52 0.09 -4.30
C LYS A 237 -6.11 -0.36 -4.65
N VAL A 238 -5.32 0.52 -5.27
CA VAL A 238 -3.99 0.18 -5.78
C VAL A 238 -3.03 -0.14 -4.63
N ILE A 239 -2.98 0.72 -3.60
CA ILE A 239 -2.11 0.51 -2.44
C ILE A 239 -2.53 -0.75 -1.66
N PHE A 240 -3.84 -0.96 -1.50
CA PHE A 240 -4.36 -2.15 -0.82
C PHE A 240 -4.03 -3.44 -1.55
N LYS A 241 -4.23 -3.50 -2.87
CA LYS A 241 -3.90 -4.68 -3.69
C LYS A 241 -2.42 -5.03 -3.60
N GLU A 242 -1.54 -4.04 -3.80
CA GLU A 242 -0.08 -4.22 -3.71
C GLU A 242 0.33 -4.77 -2.33
N ALA A 243 -0.15 -4.13 -1.26
CA ALA A 243 0.16 -4.54 0.10
C ALA A 243 -0.39 -5.93 0.43
N LEU A 244 -1.60 -6.26 -0.02
CA LEU A 244 -2.22 -7.56 0.20
C LEU A 244 -1.40 -8.69 -0.43
N ILE A 245 -0.89 -8.53 -1.64
CA ILE A 245 -0.03 -9.53 -2.30
C ILE A 245 1.20 -9.83 -1.43
N HIS A 246 1.86 -8.81 -0.91
CA HIS A 246 3.00 -8.98 -0.02
C HIS A 246 2.63 -9.63 1.33
N VAL A 247 1.51 -9.23 1.94
CA VAL A 247 0.99 -9.84 3.19
C VAL A 247 0.72 -11.33 2.98
N VAL A 248 0.01 -11.70 1.91
CA VAL A 248 -0.31 -13.09 1.58
C VAL A 248 0.95 -13.91 1.35
N GLY A 249 1.91 -13.40 0.57
CA GLY A 249 3.17 -14.09 0.31
C GLY A 249 4.00 -14.33 1.57
N ARG A 250 4.11 -13.31 2.45
CA ARG A 250 4.81 -13.41 3.74
C ARG A 250 4.09 -14.32 4.72
N TRP A 251 2.77 -14.23 4.82
CA TRP A 251 1.98 -15.12 5.69
C TRP A 251 2.12 -16.56 5.23
N CYS A 252 2.02 -16.85 3.94
CA CYS A 252 2.28 -18.18 3.42
C CYS A 252 3.68 -18.68 3.77
N LEU A 253 4.71 -17.82 3.69
CA LEU A 253 6.09 -18.17 4.02
C LEU A 253 6.29 -18.51 5.51
N PHE A 254 5.80 -17.66 6.40
CA PHE A 254 6.02 -17.77 7.84
C PHE A 254 4.96 -18.59 8.57
N GLN A 255 3.86 -18.93 7.90
CA GLN A 255 2.70 -19.63 8.46
C GLN A 255 2.14 -18.95 9.72
N ASN A 256 2.25 -17.62 9.78
CA ASN A 256 1.82 -16.82 10.93
C ASN A 256 0.80 -15.77 10.49
N ARG A 257 -0.39 -15.79 11.11
CA ARG A 257 -1.41 -14.77 10.90
C ARG A 257 -0.90 -13.44 11.47
N PRO A 258 -0.83 -12.37 10.67
CA PRO A 258 -0.36 -11.09 11.16
C PRO A 258 -1.39 -10.47 12.10
N ASP A 259 -0.89 -9.79 13.14
CA ASP A 259 -1.69 -8.94 14.04
C ASP A 259 -1.67 -7.52 13.47
N LEU A 260 -2.80 -7.07 12.90
CA LEU A 260 -2.94 -5.82 12.16
C LEU A 260 -4.15 -5.03 12.66
N ASP A 261 -4.06 -3.69 12.63
CA ASP A 261 -5.14 -2.77 12.98
C ASP A 261 -6.17 -2.64 11.84
N VAL A 262 -6.80 -3.75 11.47
CA VAL A 262 -7.91 -3.82 10.51
C VAL A 262 -9.01 -4.76 11.01
N PRO A 263 -10.26 -4.60 10.57
CA PRO A 263 -11.32 -5.52 10.97
C PRO A 263 -11.05 -6.97 10.55
N ASP A 264 -11.51 -7.93 11.36
CA ASP A 264 -11.27 -9.37 11.14
C ASP A 264 -11.67 -9.86 9.75
N PHE A 265 -12.79 -9.38 9.21
CA PHE A 265 -13.25 -9.79 7.89
C PHE A 265 -12.26 -9.43 6.76
N VAL A 266 -11.44 -8.39 6.95
CA VAL A 266 -10.38 -8.00 6.00
C VAL A 266 -9.22 -8.97 6.09
N LEU A 267 -8.88 -9.44 7.30
CA LEU A 267 -7.90 -10.49 7.50
C LEU A 267 -8.39 -11.84 6.97
N ASP A 268 -9.69 -12.12 7.06
CA ASP A 268 -10.29 -13.35 6.52
C ASP A 268 -10.22 -13.40 4.99
N ILE A 269 -10.31 -12.25 4.29
CA ILE A 269 -10.02 -12.15 2.84
C ILE A 269 -8.57 -12.54 2.57
N ALA A 270 -7.62 -11.97 3.32
CA ALA A 270 -6.20 -12.29 3.18
C ALA A 270 -5.91 -13.77 3.48
N GLU A 271 -6.54 -14.35 4.51
CA GLU A 271 -6.44 -15.76 4.86
C GLU A 271 -6.96 -16.65 3.72
N GLY A 272 -8.09 -16.29 3.11
CA GLY A 272 -8.61 -16.97 1.92
C GLY A 272 -7.60 -17.02 0.77
N LYS A 273 -6.92 -15.89 0.51
CA LYS A 273 -5.84 -15.83 -0.49
C LYS A 273 -4.61 -16.63 -0.11
N VAL A 274 -4.25 -16.70 1.18
CA VAL A 274 -3.17 -17.57 1.67
C VAL A 274 -3.50 -19.03 1.40
N HIS A 275 -4.75 -19.47 1.66
CA HIS A 275 -5.17 -20.83 1.35
C HIS A 275 -5.17 -21.13 -0.15
N GLU A 276 -5.59 -20.18 -0.98
CA GLU A 276 -5.52 -20.30 -2.44
C GLU A 276 -4.06 -20.47 -2.92
N LEU A 277 -3.15 -19.63 -2.42
CA LEU A 277 -1.73 -19.70 -2.74
C LEU A 277 -1.11 -21.02 -2.29
N GLN A 278 -1.39 -21.46 -1.06
CA GLN A 278 -0.93 -22.76 -0.56
C GLN A 278 -1.44 -23.92 -1.41
N GLY A 279 -2.72 -23.91 -1.79
CA GLY A 279 -3.31 -24.90 -2.68
C GLY A 279 -2.63 -24.92 -4.07
N ASN A 280 -2.31 -23.75 -4.61
CA ASN A 280 -1.56 -23.63 -5.87
C ASN A 280 -0.14 -24.18 -5.76
N ILE A 281 0.58 -23.89 -4.67
CA ILE A 281 1.91 -24.44 -4.39
C ILE A 281 1.84 -25.97 -4.31
N SER A 282 0.94 -26.53 -3.50
CA SER A 282 0.79 -27.98 -3.35
C SER A 282 0.40 -28.67 -4.66
N ARG A 283 -0.43 -28.03 -5.50
CA ARG A 283 -0.80 -28.55 -6.82
C ARG A 283 0.40 -28.63 -7.76
N VAL A 284 1.21 -27.57 -7.82
CA VAL A 284 2.42 -27.56 -8.64
C VAL A 284 3.44 -28.58 -8.10
N GLU A 285 3.55 -28.71 -6.78
CA GLU A 285 4.42 -29.70 -6.13
C GLU A 285 4.06 -31.14 -6.56
N ASP A 286 2.78 -31.53 -6.45
CA ASP A 286 2.30 -32.85 -6.88
C ASP A 286 2.61 -33.11 -8.36
N GLN A 287 2.35 -32.11 -9.21
CA GLN A 287 2.62 -32.22 -10.65
C GLN A 287 4.10 -32.39 -10.94
N LEU A 288 4.98 -31.69 -10.21
CA LEU A 288 6.42 -31.80 -10.34
C LEU A 288 6.97 -33.18 -9.96
N PHE A 289 6.51 -33.75 -8.84
CA PHE A 289 6.93 -35.09 -8.43
C PHE A 289 6.39 -36.19 -9.36
N ARG A 290 5.25 -35.93 -10.03
CA ARG A 290 4.65 -36.84 -11.01
C ARG A 290 5.17 -36.64 -12.42
N LEU A 291 5.90 -35.56 -12.69
CA LEU A 291 6.45 -35.21 -13.99
C LEU A 291 7.27 -36.38 -14.57
N SER A 292 7.07 -36.63 -15.86
CA SER A 292 7.67 -37.74 -16.59
C SER A 292 7.77 -37.37 -18.06
N LEU A 293 8.80 -37.87 -18.71
CA LEU A 293 8.93 -37.80 -20.16
C LEU A 293 8.05 -38.84 -20.86
N THR A 294 7.73 -38.59 -22.13
CA THR A 294 7.05 -39.52 -23.03
C THR A 294 7.97 -39.96 -24.17
N THR A 295 7.76 -41.18 -24.66
CA THR A 295 8.39 -41.67 -25.89
C THR A 295 7.77 -40.98 -27.11
N GLU A 296 8.38 -41.15 -28.28
CA GLU A 296 7.85 -40.64 -29.56
C GLU A 296 6.43 -41.17 -29.87
N GLN A 297 6.06 -42.31 -29.28
CA GLN A 297 4.75 -42.95 -29.41
C GLN A 297 3.73 -42.42 -28.38
N GLY A 298 4.11 -41.43 -27.56
CA GLY A 298 3.27 -40.87 -26.50
C GLY A 298 3.16 -41.73 -25.23
N LEU A 299 3.87 -42.85 -25.16
CA LEU A 299 3.87 -43.71 -23.97
C LEU A 299 4.76 -43.11 -22.87
N ARG A 300 4.34 -43.23 -21.61
CA ARG A 300 5.17 -42.83 -20.47
C ARG A 300 6.48 -43.62 -20.46
N ILE A 301 7.59 -42.93 -20.19
CA ILE A 301 8.89 -43.59 -20.08
C ILE A 301 8.93 -44.50 -18.84
N THR A 302 9.45 -45.70 -19.05
CA THR A 302 9.67 -46.77 -18.07
C THR A 302 11.05 -47.38 -18.33
N PRO A 303 11.62 -48.13 -17.37
CA PRO A 303 12.90 -48.82 -17.59
C PRO A 303 12.89 -49.77 -18.81
N ALA A 304 11.71 -50.27 -19.18
CA ALA A 304 11.56 -51.26 -20.25
C ALA A 304 11.52 -50.66 -21.66
N ASN A 305 11.08 -49.41 -21.83
CA ASN A 305 10.90 -48.78 -23.16
C ASN A 305 11.96 -47.72 -23.49
N ASP A 306 12.42 -46.94 -22.52
CA ASP A 306 13.50 -45.95 -22.68
C ASP A 306 14.26 -45.83 -21.35
N TYR A 307 15.22 -46.73 -21.15
CA TYR A 307 16.01 -46.78 -19.91
C TYR A 307 16.79 -45.48 -19.68
N LEU A 308 17.32 -44.85 -20.74
CA LEU A 308 18.09 -43.61 -20.62
C LEU A 308 17.18 -42.45 -20.20
N GLY A 309 16.01 -42.29 -20.83
CA GLY A 309 15.01 -41.30 -20.43
C GLY A 309 14.48 -41.55 -19.01
N TRP A 310 14.37 -42.81 -18.59
CA TRP A 310 13.95 -43.15 -17.24
C TRP A 310 15.01 -42.75 -16.19
N LEU A 311 16.29 -42.91 -16.52
CA LEU A 311 17.39 -42.43 -15.68
C LEU A 311 17.39 -40.90 -15.54
N VAL A 312 17.10 -40.16 -16.63
CA VAL A 312 16.93 -38.69 -16.59
C VAL A 312 15.85 -38.29 -15.59
N VAL A 313 14.67 -38.90 -15.69
CA VAL A 313 13.54 -38.62 -14.78
C VAL A 313 13.90 -38.98 -13.33
N SER A 314 14.65 -40.07 -13.12
CA SER A 314 15.10 -40.48 -11.79
C SER A 314 16.08 -39.48 -11.17
N LEU A 315 17.07 -39.02 -11.94
CA LEU A 315 18.03 -38.00 -11.48
C LEU A 315 17.34 -36.68 -11.15
N PHE A 316 16.40 -36.24 -11.99
CA PHE A 316 15.60 -35.04 -11.74
C PHE A 316 14.79 -35.13 -10.44
N ARG A 317 14.09 -36.25 -10.22
CA ARG A 317 13.29 -36.45 -9.01
C ARG A 317 14.15 -36.53 -7.75
N GLN A 318 15.34 -37.14 -7.85
CA GLN A 318 16.30 -37.16 -6.76
C GLN A 318 16.74 -35.73 -6.42
N TRP A 319 17.17 -34.95 -7.42
CA TRP A 319 17.55 -33.56 -7.23
C TRP A 319 16.40 -32.75 -6.60
N LEU A 320 15.18 -32.91 -7.10
CA LEU A 320 14.01 -32.20 -6.57
C LEU A 320 13.75 -32.55 -5.10
N ALA A 321 13.75 -33.85 -4.77
CA ALA A 321 13.55 -34.33 -3.42
C ALA A 321 14.64 -33.86 -2.45
N ASP A 322 15.88 -33.73 -2.92
CA ASP A 322 17.00 -33.28 -2.08
C ASP A 322 17.00 -31.77 -1.84
N ASN A 323 16.45 -30.97 -2.76
CA ASN A 323 16.41 -29.52 -2.63
C ASN A 323 15.13 -28.98 -1.94
N ILE A 324 14.02 -29.73 -1.96
CA ILE A 324 12.77 -29.32 -1.28
C ILE A 324 12.75 -29.70 0.21
N LYS A 325 13.57 -30.67 0.66
CA LYS A 325 13.65 -31.05 2.07
C LYS A 325 13.98 -29.82 2.94
N PRO A 326 13.30 -29.63 4.09
CA PRO A 326 13.70 -28.61 5.06
C PRO A 326 15.12 -28.92 5.53
N GLN A 327 16.10 -28.13 5.07
CA GLN A 327 17.47 -28.24 5.54
C GLN A 327 17.48 -27.84 7.02
N LYS A 328 17.87 -28.76 7.90
CA LYS A 328 18.34 -28.40 9.23
C LYS A 328 19.64 -27.64 9.01
N LEU A 329 19.61 -26.30 9.12
CA LEU A 329 20.84 -25.54 9.21
C LEU A 329 21.55 -25.97 10.49
N SER A 330 22.69 -26.66 10.35
CA SER A 330 23.69 -26.65 11.40
C SER A 330 24.04 -25.18 11.62
N ALA A 331 23.93 -24.70 12.86
CA ALA A 331 24.27 -23.33 13.24
C ALA A 331 25.50 -22.83 12.47
N PHE A 332 25.39 -21.65 11.85
CA PHE A 332 26.54 -20.92 11.33
C PHE A 332 27.48 -20.65 12.52
N ASN A 333 28.43 -21.55 12.76
CA ASN A 333 29.60 -21.23 13.53
C ASN A 333 30.43 -20.30 12.65
N SER A 334 30.24 -19.00 12.86
CA SER A 334 31.24 -18.02 12.45
C SER A 334 32.50 -18.27 13.29
N GLU A 335 33.37 -19.17 12.82
CA GLU A 335 34.77 -19.19 13.25
C GLU A 335 35.45 -17.93 12.70
N SER A 336 35.21 -16.80 13.37
CA SER A 336 36.15 -15.69 13.38
C SER A 336 37.01 -15.88 14.62
N GLU A 337 38.20 -16.44 14.43
CA GLU A 337 39.29 -16.32 15.41
C GLU A 337 39.50 -14.83 15.75
N ARG A 338 39.00 -14.40 16.90
CA ARG A 338 39.52 -13.25 17.64
C ARG A 338 39.58 -13.59 19.11
N ASP A 339 40.83 -13.73 19.53
CA ASP A 339 41.34 -13.62 20.89
C ASP A 339 40.78 -12.35 21.56
N ASP A 340 40.05 -12.52 22.67
CA ASP A 340 40.14 -11.69 23.88
C ASP A 340 39.00 -12.05 24.85
N GLY A 341 39.38 -12.41 26.08
CA GLY A 341 38.46 -12.87 27.12
C GLY A 341 37.64 -11.75 27.75
N HIS A 342 36.43 -12.08 28.19
CA HIS A 342 35.90 -11.77 29.52
C HIS A 342 34.51 -12.41 29.72
N HIS A 343 34.30 -12.97 30.91
CA HIS A 343 33.08 -13.64 31.36
C HIS A 343 31.84 -12.74 31.35
N SER A 344 30.72 -13.28 30.87
CA SER A 344 29.41 -13.06 31.49
C SER A 344 28.47 -14.20 31.11
N ASP A 345 27.99 -14.94 32.11
CA ASP A 345 26.83 -15.82 32.00
C ASP A 345 25.64 -15.01 31.50
N ASN A 346 25.00 -15.47 30.43
CA ASN A 346 23.57 -15.21 30.24
C ASN A 346 22.94 -16.31 29.38
N ASN A 347 21.91 -16.93 29.94
CA ASN A 347 21.04 -17.89 29.25
C ASN A 347 20.40 -17.23 28.03
N ASN A 348 20.80 -17.65 26.82
CA ASN A 348 19.99 -17.48 25.63
C ASN A 348 19.76 -18.86 25.02
N GLU A 349 18.50 -19.29 25.07
CA GLU A 349 17.99 -20.48 24.40
C GLU A 349 18.41 -20.47 22.93
N ILE A 350 19.14 -21.50 22.52
CA ILE A 350 19.45 -21.76 21.11
C ILE A 350 18.14 -22.19 20.46
N ILE A 351 17.38 -21.24 19.90
CA ILE A 351 16.26 -21.54 19.01
C ILE A 351 16.89 -22.14 17.74
N PRO A 352 16.64 -23.41 17.38
CA PRO A 352 17.09 -23.91 16.10
C PRO A 352 16.31 -23.17 15.01
N SER A 353 17.00 -22.32 14.25
CA SER A 353 16.48 -21.64 13.07
C SER A 353 16.13 -22.67 11.98
N VAL A 354 14.95 -23.26 12.10
CA VAL A 354 14.35 -24.05 11.02
C VAL A 354 13.73 -23.04 10.07
N VAL A 355 14.44 -22.75 8.98
CA VAL A 355 13.87 -21.97 7.89
C VAL A 355 12.61 -22.72 7.40
N PRO A 356 11.44 -22.04 7.28
CA PRO A 356 10.21 -22.70 6.85
C PRO A 356 10.40 -23.46 5.53
N SER A 357 9.83 -24.66 5.41
CA SER A 357 9.93 -25.51 4.22
C SER A 357 9.59 -24.75 2.93
N ILE A 358 8.67 -23.79 3.02
CA ILE A 358 8.17 -22.97 1.91
C ILE A 358 9.26 -22.04 1.34
N PHE A 359 10.20 -21.57 2.16
CA PHE A 359 11.34 -20.78 1.69
C PHE A 359 12.20 -21.56 0.70
N ASN A 360 12.51 -22.83 1.04
CA ASN A 360 13.27 -23.71 0.16
C ASN A 360 12.46 -24.00 -1.11
N THR A 361 11.16 -24.25 -0.98
CA THR A 361 10.26 -24.43 -2.13
C THR A 361 10.31 -23.24 -3.09
N TYR A 362 10.22 -22.02 -2.58
CA TYR A 362 10.30 -20.81 -3.40
C TYR A 362 11.62 -20.72 -4.17
N ARG A 363 12.76 -20.92 -3.49
CA ARG A 363 14.09 -20.89 -4.13
C ARG A 363 14.24 -21.95 -5.21
N VAL A 364 13.83 -23.18 -4.91
CA VAL A 364 13.87 -24.29 -5.88
C VAL A 364 13.00 -24.00 -7.08
N TYR A 365 11.80 -23.45 -6.88
CA TYR A 365 10.90 -23.14 -7.98
C TYR A 365 11.47 -22.01 -8.84
N ARG A 366 12.11 -20.99 -8.24
CA ARG A 366 12.85 -19.97 -8.99
C ARG A 366 13.99 -20.58 -9.82
N THR A 367 14.74 -21.54 -9.27
CA THR A 367 15.77 -22.28 -10.02
C THR A 367 15.19 -23.10 -11.18
N LEU A 368 14.07 -23.79 -10.96
CA LEU A 368 13.34 -24.54 -11.99
C LEU A 368 12.80 -23.61 -13.11
N GLY A 369 12.37 -22.41 -12.72
CA GLY A 369 11.86 -21.38 -13.62
C GLY A 369 12.92 -20.72 -14.49
N SER A 370 14.21 -20.87 -14.16
CA SER A 370 15.30 -20.21 -14.84
C SER A 370 15.44 -20.64 -16.31
N ASP A 371 15.70 -19.68 -17.18
CA ASP A 371 16.06 -19.92 -18.58
C ASP A 371 17.48 -20.45 -18.75
N SER A 372 18.32 -20.36 -17.72
CA SER A 372 19.70 -20.83 -17.79
C SER A 372 19.77 -22.37 -17.80
N PRO A 373 20.35 -23.00 -18.84
CA PRO A 373 20.45 -24.46 -18.92
C PRO A 373 21.35 -25.06 -17.83
N SER A 374 22.26 -24.26 -17.27
CA SER A 374 23.19 -24.65 -16.20
C SER A 374 22.68 -24.33 -14.78
N ALA A 375 21.46 -23.79 -14.62
CA ALA A 375 20.91 -23.41 -13.31
C ALA A 375 20.86 -24.58 -12.31
N PHE A 376 20.59 -25.78 -12.80
CA PHE A 376 20.62 -27.03 -12.03
C PHE A 376 20.86 -28.20 -12.98
N LEU A 377 21.41 -29.31 -12.47
CA LEU A 377 21.71 -30.51 -13.26
C LEU A 377 22.46 -30.15 -14.57
N SER A 378 23.62 -29.52 -14.42
CA SER A 378 24.50 -29.13 -15.54
C SER A 378 25.14 -30.34 -16.23
N HIS A 379 25.93 -30.10 -17.27
CA HIS A 379 26.73 -31.11 -17.96
C HIS A 379 27.48 -32.02 -16.99
N ASP A 380 28.28 -31.44 -16.09
CA ASP A 380 29.10 -32.17 -15.12
C ASP A 380 28.27 -33.10 -14.23
N ASN A 381 27.06 -32.67 -13.85
CA ASN A 381 26.15 -33.49 -13.05
C ASN A 381 25.59 -34.67 -13.86
N CYS A 382 25.25 -34.43 -15.13
CA CYS A 382 24.76 -35.47 -16.03
C CYS A 382 25.84 -36.48 -16.38
N GLU A 383 27.06 -36.02 -16.67
CA GLU A 383 28.23 -36.84 -16.94
C GLU A 383 28.61 -37.68 -15.71
N ALA A 384 28.74 -37.06 -14.53
CA ALA A 384 29.06 -37.76 -13.29
C ALA A 384 28.02 -38.86 -12.96
N PHE A 385 26.73 -38.59 -13.18
CA PHE A 385 25.67 -39.58 -12.96
C PHE A 385 25.74 -40.74 -13.96
N LEU A 386 26.00 -40.46 -15.25
CA LEU A 386 26.14 -41.50 -16.27
C LEU A 386 27.42 -42.33 -16.09
N ALA A 387 28.50 -41.73 -15.59
CA ALA A 387 29.77 -42.39 -15.32
C ALA A 387 29.64 -43.53 -14.27
N LEU A 388 28.63 -43.47 -13.40
CA LEU A 388 28.29 -44.56 -12.48
C LEU A 388 27.95 -45.87 -13.20
N ASN A 389 27.57 -45.81 -14.47
CA ASN A 389 27.28 -46.95 -15.32
C ASN A 389 28.22 -46.97 -16.54
N PRO A 390 29.40 -47.62 -16.44
CA PRO A 390 30.40 -47.62 -17.52
C PRO A 390 29.89 -48.13 -18.88
N ARG A 391 28.85 -48.97 -18.88
CA ARG A 391 28.21 -49.49 -20.10
C ARG A 391 27.38 -48.46 -20.86
N LEU A 392 26.91 -47.43 -20.17
CA LEU A 392 26.04 -46.38 -20.71
C LEU A 392 26.80 -45.08 -20.92
N HIS A 393 27.98 -44.93 -20.30
CA HIS A 393 28.86 -43.78 -20.42
C HIS A 393 29.59 -43.77 -21.78
N THR A 394 28.87 -43.32 -22.80
CA THR A 394 29.36 -43.07 -24.16
C THR A 394 29.00 -41.64 -24.55
N PRO A 395 29.79 -40.95 -25.39
CA PRO A 395 29.52 -39.57 -25.77
C PRO A 395 28.14 -39.40 -26.42
N GLU A 396 27.66 -40.37 -27.21
CA GLU A 396 26.34 -40.32 -27.84
C GLU A 396 25.20 -40.38 -26.82
N ASN A 397 25.31 -41.26 -25.82
CA ASN A 397 24.33 -41.36 -24.74
C ASN A 397 24.33 -40.14 -23.84
N LEU A 398 25.48 -39.53 -23.57
CA LEU A 398 25.57 -38.29 -22.80
C LEU A 398 24.79 -37.16 -23.49
N VAL A 399 25.03 -36.94 -24.79
CA VAL A 399 24.29 -35.94 -25.59
C VAL A 399 22.79 -36.23 -25.57
N ARG A 400 22.39 -37.50 -25.69
CA ARG A 400 20.96 -37.87 -25.67
C ARG A 400 20.33 -37.68 -24.29
N PHE A 401 21.07 -37.97 -23.22
CA PHE A 401 20.65 -37.78 -21.83
C PHE A 401 20.43 -36.30 -21.52
N GLU A 402 21.37 -35.44 -21.92
CA GLU A 402 21.27 -33.99 -21.76
C GLU A 402 20.10 -33.40 -22.53
N LYS A 403 19.88 -33.85 -23.78
CA LYS A 403 18.71 -33.42 -24.56
C LYS A 403 17.40 -33.77 -23.85
N ARG A 404 17.27 -35.01 -23.37
CA ARG A 404 16.09 -35.45 -22.60
C ARG A 404 15.94 -34.70 -21.28
N MET A 405 17.05 -34.38 -20.62
CA MET A 405 17.05 -33.55 -19.42
C MET A 405 16.55 -32.14 -19.74
N ALA A 406 16.98 -31.54 -20.85
CA ALA A 406 16.49 -30.24 -21.30
C ALA A 406 14.98 -30.25 -21.56
N ASP A 407 14.45 -31.31 -22.21
CA ASP A 407 13.01 -31.49 -22.41
C ASP A 407 12.26 -31.52 -21.05
N LEU A 408 12.80 -32.25 -20.06
CA LEU A 408 12.21 -32.34 -18.73
C LEU A 408 12.28 -31.01 -17.97
N LYS A 409 13.39 -30.28 -18.08
CA LYS A 409 13.55 -28.93 -17.51
C LYS A 409 12.54 -27.95 -18.11
N ALA A 410 12.29 -28.01 -19.42
CA ALA A 410 11.30 -27.17 -20.08
C ALA A 410 9.88 -27.44 -19.54
N LEU A 411 9.50 -28.72 -19.39
CA LEU A 411 8.22 -29.09 -18.78
C LEU A 411 8.10 -28.63 -17.33
N ALA A 412 9.17 -28.79 -16.53
CA ALA A 412 9.19 -28.33 -15.15
C ALA A 412 9.04 -26.79 -15.07
N ARG A 413 9.72 -26.06 -15.96
CA ARG A 413 9.61 -24.61 -16.08
C ARG A 413 8.18 -24.17 -16.39
N ASP A 414 7.51 -24.86 -17.31
CA ASP A 414 6.11 -24.58 -17.64
C ASP A 414 5.18 -24.78 -16.44
N LEU A 415 5.43 -25.79 -15.61
CA LEU A 415 4.65 -26.05 -14.40
C LEU A 415 4.83 -24.99 -13.31
N VAL A 416 6.06 -24.51 -13.08
CA VAL A 416 6.33 -23.50 -12.02
C VAL A 416 6.01 -22.07 -12.46
N ARG A 417 5.96 -21.80 -13.78
CA ARG A 417 5.77 -20.45 -14.33
C ARG A 417 4.61 -19.68 -13.70
N PRO A 418 3.40 -20.26 -13.49
CA PRO A 418 2.30 -19.53 -12.87
C PRO A 418 2.62 -19.03 -11.46
N LEU A 419 3.39 -19.78 -10.67
CA LEU A 419 3.77 -19.38 -9.31
C LEU A 419 4.86 -18.31 -9.30
N LEU A 420 5.67 -18.21 -10.35
CA LEU A 420 6.76 -17.24 -10.47
C LEU A 420 6.33 -15.94 -11.14
N HIS A 421 5.07 -15.83 -11.55
CA HIS A 421 4.52 -14.59 -12.07
C HIS A 421 4.44 -13.54 -10.95
N ASN A 422 4.70 -12.28 -11.30
CA ASN A 422 4.58 -11.14 -10.41
C ASN A 422 3.27 -10.39 -10.73
N SER A 423 2.34 -10.35 -9.78
CA SER A 423 1.06 -9.64 -9.90
C SER A 423 1.08 -8.21 -9.35
N LEU A 424 2.26 -7.71 -8.94
CA LEU A 424 2.45 -6.36 -8.42
C LEU A 424 2.43 -5.31 -9.53
N GLU A 425 2.03 -4.09 -9.18
CA GLU A 425 2.05 -2.91 -10.06
C GLU A 425 3.49 -2.46 -10.36
N LEU A 426 4.41 -2.67 -9.41
CA LEU A 426 5.85 -2.55 -9.67
C LEU A 426 6.43 -3.92 -9.99
N ASP A 427 6.88 -4.08 -11.22
CA ASP A 427 7.78 -5.19 -11.53
C ASP A 427 9.16 -4.89 -10.94
N VAL A 428 9.36 -5.31 -9.69
CA VAL A 428 10.64 -5.23 -8.94
C VAL A 428 11.78 -5.92 -9.72
N THR A 429 11.46 -6.85 -10.64
CA THR A 429 12.47 -7.56 -11.45
C THR A 429 12.89 -6.82 -12.72
N SER A 430 12.11 -5.84 -13.20
CA SER A 430 12.38 -5.11 -14.46
C SER A 430 13.41 -4.00 -14.33
N ALA A 431 13.66 -3.51 -13.12
CA ALA A 431 14.74 -2.58 -12.86
C ALA A 431 16.00 -3.39 -12.61
N ASN A 432 17.04 -3.20 -13.43
CA ASN A 432 18.43 -3.63 -13.20
C ASN A 432 18.93 -3.09 -11.84
N SER A 433 18.43 -3.66 -10.76
CA SER A 433 18.70 -3.24 -9.41
C SER A 433 19.19 -4.43 -8.65
N PHE A 434 20.49 -4.38 -8.39
CA PHE A 434 21.17 -5.14 -7.36
C PHE A 434 20.64 -4.70 -5.98
N TYR A 435 19.35 -4.95 -5.71
CA TYR A 435 18.84 -4.91 -4.36
C TYR A 435 19.19 -6.23 -3.69
N GLU A 436 19.90 -6.14 -2.56
CA GLU A 436 20.09 -7.24 -1.60
C GLU A 436 18.74 -7.73 -0.99
N ASP A 437 17.62 -7.08 -1.33
CA ASP A 437 16.31 -7.14 -0.65
C ASP A 437 15.17 -7.59 -1.59
N GLU A 438 15.46 -8.43 -2.59
CA GLU A 438 14.40 -9.04 -3.39
C GLU A 438 13.50 -9.93 -2.50
N PRO A 439 12.17 -9.76 -2.51
CA PRO A 439 11.28 -10.54 -1.65
C PRO A 439 11.42 -12.04 -1.94
N PHE A 440 11.75 -12.81 -0.90
CA PHE A 440 11.94 -14.26 -0.97
C PHE A 440 10.64 -15.05 -0.76
N TYR A 441 9.55 -14.64 -1.39
CA TYR A 441 8.24 -15.30 -1.31
C TYR A 441 7.46 -15.14 -2.62
N PHE A 442 6.38 -15.92 -2.76
CA PHE A 442 5.53 -15.88 -3.94
C PHE A 442 4.67 -14.61 -3.99
N MET A 443 4.64 -13.95 -5.16
CA MET A 443 3.89 -12.71 -5.43
C MET A 443 2.89 -12.88 -6.58
N CYS A 444 2.52 -14.13 -6.88
CA CYS A 444 1.59 -14.52 -7.95
C CYS A 444 0.12 -14.46 -7.54
N THR A 445 -0.17 -13.93 -6.35
CA THR A 445 -1.55 -13.85 -5.84
C THR A 445 -2.30 -12.80 -6.65
N THR A 446 -3.38 -13.20 -7.30
CA THR A 446 -4.26 -12.29 -8.03
C THR A 446 -5.32 -11.72 -7.07
N VAL A 447 -5.38 -10.39 -7.01
CA VAL A 447 -6.37 -9.66 -6.19
C VAL A 447 -7.40 -9.01 -7.12
N GLU A 448 -8.60 -9.55 -7.09
CA GLU A 448 -9.73 -9.11 -7.91
C GLU A 448 -10.52 -7.99 -7.21
N ASP A 449 -11.59 -7.53 -7.85
CA ASP A 449 -12.43 -6.46 -7.30
C ASP A 449 -13.34 -6.96 -6.19
N ASP A 450 -13.68 -8.26 -6.20
CA ASP A 450 -14.44 -8.93 -5.14
C ASP A 450 -13.62 -9.08 -3.84
N ASP A 451 -12.30 -8.97 -3.93
CA ASP A 451 -11.38 -9.02 -2.77
C ASP A 451 -11.26 -7.64 -2.08
N ILE A 452 -11.91 -6.60 -2.60
CA ILE A 452 -11.88 -5.26 -2.01
C ILE A 452 -12.94 -5.15 -0.90
N PRO A 453 -12.55 -4.86 0.36
CA PRO A 453 -13.47 -4.96 1.50
C PRO A 453 -14.47 -3.80 1.63
N TRP A 454 -14.48 -2.86 0.67
CA TRP A 454 -15.42 -1.75 0.61
C TRP A 454 -16.13 -1.74 -0.76
N PRO A 455 -17.38 -1.26 -0.82
CA PRO A 455 -18.04 -1.07 -2.10
C PRO A 455 -17.19 -0.13 -2.98
N LEU A 456 -16.92 -0.57 -4.20
CA LEU A 456 -16.38 0.31 -5.21
C LEU A 456 -17.49 1.29 -5.57
N ASP A 457 -17.35 2.56 -5.14
CA ASP A 457 -18.33 3.58 -5.46
C ASP A 457 -18.49 3.61 -6.99
N PRO A 458 -19.72 3.48 -7.53
CA PRO A 458 -19.92 3.67 -8.95
C PRO A 458 -19.42 5.06 -9.30
N TYR A 459 -18.58 5.16 -10.33
CA TYR A 459 -18.18 6.45 -10.89
C TYR A 459 -19.45 7.24 -11.21
N ILE A 460 -19.79 8.20 -10.35
CA ILE A 460 -20.81 9.21 -10.63
C ILE A 460 -20.02 10.37 -11.25
N PRO A 461 -20.08 10.58 -12.57
CA PRO A 461 -19.49 11.78 -13.15
C PRO A 461 -20.19 12.97 -12.50
N PHE A 462 -19.42 13.83 -11.82
CA PHE A 462 -19.93 15.14 -11.43
C PHE A 462 -20.15 15.93 -12.72
N GLU A 463 -21.39 15.99 -13.19
CA GLU A 463 -21.81 17.00 -14.15
C GLU A 463 -21.80 18.35 -13.44
N TRP A 464 -20.91 19.24 -13.87
CA TRP A 464 -20.83 20.64 -13.45
C TRP A 464 -21.74 21.52 -14.30
#